data_AF-A0A519D2M8-F1
#
_entry.id   AF-A0A519D2M8-F1
#
_cell.length_a   1.000
_cell.length_b   1.000
_cell.length_c   1.000
_cell.angle_alpha   90.00
_cell.angle_beta   90.00
_cell.angle_gamma   90.00
#
_symmetry.space_group_name_H-M   'P 1'
#
loop_
_entity.id
_entity.type
_entity.pdbx_description
1 polymer ?
#
loop_
_entity_poly.entity_id
_entity_poly.type
_entity_poly.pdbx_seq_one_letter_code
_entity_poly.pdbx_strand_id
1 'polypeptide(L)'
;VNEVLRAAPLDIPVLCGGWAIRLWRQAGWLPLRKNLFLAVQDTDATLSHYLDSNEWKHQRRSTEQWSNWASSGATSKAVTDHPDLNGPLTYEVEVYQGCVRYKQGCKFCIEPKKGVPIWRTPEDIINEVKLAHDNGVKHVRLGGMTDVFTYMAEGVVEMEYPIPNPEPIANLLHGLREDERLDILAVDNGNPSIIAENIEPSTEITKTLCDTLSDGSVLSFGLESADPAVHTENWLNCSAEQLKSAVRLINKYGRGKGQRGLPKLLPGLNFIAGLNGETTESYNYNKELLTSLRDDGLQLRRINIRQVEGEGFQKIEEKAFRQFKEWVRDEIDAPLLQEMFPTGQVLKRVYWESHDNRIRLPSNLSDEHRSPAIHGKAGVTFGRQIGAYPILIGASYHIPLESESDIVVTSHGKRSITGVELGLDINTVSQTQLQAIPGIGEKTAWRIVSNRAKIMRKNRDALAFDSLEDAFESEVPELAFTIFNA
;
A
#
# COMPACT_ATOMS: atom_id res chain seq x y z
N VAL A 1 -18.17 17.73 8.79
CA VAL A 1 -19.09 17.12 9.79
C VAL A 1 -20.10 18.11 10.31
N ASN A 2 -19.70 19.18 11.00
CA ASN A 2 -20.64 20.19 11.51
C ASN A 2 -21.54 20.77 10.40
N GLU A 3 -20.98 21.00 9.21
CA GLU A 3 -21.75 21.44 8.04
C GLU A 3 -22.75 20.39 7.56
N VAL A 4 -22.33 19.12 7.45
CA VAL A 4 -23.20 18.00 7.06
C VAL A 4 -24.34 17.81 8.07
N LEU A 5 -24.05 17.86 9.37
CA LEU A 5 -25.04 17.71 10.44
C LEU A 5 -26.00 18.90 10.52
N ARG A 6 -25.54 20.12 10.19
CA ARG A 6 -26.38 21.32 10.08
C ARG A 6 -27.26 21.29 8.82
N ALA A 7 -26.77 20.73 7.73
CA ALA A 7 -27.50 20.62 6.47
C ALA A 7 -28.54 19.49 6.48
N ALA A 8 -28.34 18.46 7.32
CA ALA A 8 -29.24 17.32 7.41
C ALA A 8 -30.62 17.73 8.01
N PRO A 9 -31.75 17.43 7.34
CA PRO A 9 -33.11 17.79 7.80
C PRO A 9 -33.42 17.24 9.19
N LEU A 10 -34.02 18.05 10.08
CA LEU A 10 -34.19 17.77 11.51
C LEU A 10 -34.95 16.48 11.85
N ASP A 11 -35.81 16.03 10.95
CA ASP A 11 -36.65 14.84 11.04
C ASP A 11 -35.95 13.55 10.60
N ILE A 12 -34.88 13.64 9.81
CA ILE A 12 -34.15 12.47 9.30
C ILE A 12 -33.17 11.94 10.34
N PRO A 13 -33.33 10.70 10.85
CA PRO A 13 -32.38 10.10 11.80
C PRO A 13 -30.96 10.10 11.21
N VAL A 14 -29.99 10.47 12.03
CA VAL A 14 -28.58 10.43 11.65
C VAL A 14 -27.90 9.36 12.48
N LEU A 15 -27.28 8.40 11.81
CA LEU A 15 -26.39 7.43 12.42
C LEU A 15 -24.95 7.83 12.14
N CYS A 16 -24.15 7.93 13.18
CA CYS A 16 -22.72 8.16 13.07
C CYS A 16 -22.00 7.05 13.82
N GLY A 17 -21.11 6.34 13.15
CA GLY A 17 -20.30 5.30 13.77
C GLY A 17 -18.87 5.33 13.26
N GLY A 18 -18.09 4.34 13.69
CA GLY A 18 -16.64 4.32 13.49
C GLY A 18 -15.89 5.17 14.52
N TRP A 19 -14.57 5.21 14.40
CA TRP A 19 -13.71 5.69 15.48
C TRP A 19 -13.69 7.23 15.62
N ALA A 20 -13.92 7.96 14.53
CA ALA A 20 -14.03 9.43 14.53
C ALA A 20 -15.06 9.92 15.56
N ILE A 21 -16.10 9.14 15.83
CA ILE A 21 -17.15 9.45 16.79
C ILE A 21 -16.68 9.35 18.24
N ARG A 22 -15.73 8.43 18.52
CA ARG A 22 -15.15 8.29 19.86
C ARG A 22 -14.29 9.50 20.22
N LEU A 23 -13.52 10.02 19.27
CA LEU A 23 -12.77 11.28 19.45
C LEU A 23 -13.69 12.46 19.72
N TRP A 24 -14.81 12.57 18.98
CA TRP A 24 -15.75 13.68 19.18
C TRP A 24 -16.31 13.67 20.59
N ARG A 25 -16.72 12.50 21.08
CA ARG A 25 -17.21 12.36 22.46
C ARG A 25 -16.15 12.77 23.48
N GLN A 26 -14.88 12.39 23.27
CA GLN A 26 -13.77 12.75 24.17
C GLN A 26 -13.47 14.26 24.13
N ALA A 27 -13.55 14.88 22.96
CA ALA A 27 -13.36 16.33 22.79
C ALA A 27 -14.51 17.19 23.35
N GLY A 28 -15.41 16.62 24.15
CA GLY A 28 -16.57 17.32 24.72
C GLY A 28 -17.60 17.73 23.67
N TRP A 29 -17.57 17.13 22.47
CA TRP A 29 -18.53 17.45 21.42
C TRP A 29 -19.91 16.88 21.80
N LEU A 30 -20.83 17.80 22.08
CA LEU A 30 -22.23 17.50 22.38
C LEU A 30 -23.09 17.93 21.18
N PRO A 31 -23.51 17.01 20.32
CA PRO A 31 -24.47 17.34 19.29
C PRO A 31 -25.83 17.64 19.93
N LEU A 32 -26.32 18.86 19.76
CA LEU A 32 -27.64 19.31 20.21
C LEU A 32 -28.77 18.79 19.30
N ARG A 33 -28.71 17.52 18.87
CA ARG A 33 -29.66 16.93 17.92
C ARG A 33 -30.29 15.66 18.47
N LYS A 34 -31.61 15.71 18.71
CA LYS A 34 -32.38 14.62 19.34
C LYS A 34 -32.38 13.31 18.54
N ASN A 35 -32.21 13.37 17.23
CA ASN A 35 -32.29 12.22 16.33
C ASN A 35 -30.92 11.80 15.76
N LEU A 36 -29.83 12.12 16.47
CA LEU A 36 -28.49 11.61 16.17
C LEU A 36 -28.15 10.46 17.11
N PHE A 37 -27.78 9.31 16.54
CA PHE A 37 -27.25 8.17 17.28
C PHE A 37 -25.77 7.97 17.00
N LEU A 38 -24.98 7.81 18.06
CA LEU A 38 -23.54 7.59 17.99
C LEU A 38 -23.23 6.11 18.24
N ALA A 39 -23.10 5.31 17.19
CA ALA A 39 -22.74 3.90 17.31
C ALA A 39 -21.30 3.75 17.82
N VAL A 40 -21.15 3.15 19.00
CA VAL A 40 -19.84 2.83 19.59
C VAL A 40 -19.36 1.41 19.28
N GLN A 41 -20.22 0.60 18.66
CA GLN A 41 -19.94 -0.76 18.16
C GLN A 41 -20.06 -0.77 16.62
N ASP A 42 -20.62 -1.83 16.03
CA ASP A 42 -20.72 -1.98 14.57
C ASP A 42 -21.86 -1.11 14.02
N THR A 43 -21.53 -0.26 13.05
CA THR A 43 -22.44 0.79 12.54
C THR A 43 -23.56 0.18 11.72
N ASP A 44 -23.20 -0.74 10.83
CA ASP A 44 -24.07 -1.58 10.00
C ASP A 44 -25.04 -2.40 10.86
N ALA A 45 -24.57 -3.09 11.90
CA ALA A 45 -25.44 -3.86 12.79
C ALA A 45 -26.38 -2.99 13.62
N THR A 46 -25.90 -1.84 14.07
CA THR A 46 -26.73 -0.85 14.76
C THR A 46 -27.83 -0.33 13.83
N LEU A 47 -27.50 -0.06 12.56
CA LEU A 47 -28.48 0.37 11.55
C LEU A 47 -29.52 -0.72 11.27
N SER A 48 -29.08 -1.95 11.03
CA SER A 48 -29.98 -3.09 10.78
C SER A 48 -30.98 -3.26 11.91
N HIS A 49 -30.51 -3.22 13.16
CA HIS A 49 -31.41 -3.33 14.31
C HIS A 49 -32.43 -2.20 14.36
N TYR A 50 -32.02 -0.96 14.09
CA TYR A 50 -32.96 0.16 14.03
C TYR A 50 -34.00 -0.02 12.91
N LEU A 51 -33.61 -0.54 11.75
CA LEU A 51 -34.55 -0.81 10.65
C LEU A 51 -35.57 -1.89 11.03
N ASP A 52 -35.17 -2.88 11.83
CA ASP A 52 -36.04 -3.98 12.25
C ASP A 52 -36.95 -3.63 13.45
N SER A 53 -36.43 -2.87 14.42
CA SER A 53 -37.11 -2.59 15.69
C SER A 53 -37.65 -1.17 15.82
N ASN A 54 -37.22 -0.25 14.95
CA ASN A 54 -37.38 1.20 15.09
C ASN A 54 -36.76 1.78 16.38
N GLU A 55 -35.85 1.03 17.03
CA GLU A 55 -35.15 1.43 18.24
C GLU A 55 -33.64 1.46 18.03
N TRP A 56 -32.99 2.55 18.45
CA TRP A 56 -31.53 2.64 18.39
C TRP A 56 -30.90 1.85 19.54
N LYS A 57 -29.99 0.93 19.19
CA LYS A 57 -29.22 0.16 20.16
C LYS A 57 -27.86 -0.19 19.57
N HIS A 58 -26.80 -0.10 20.38
CA HIS A 58 -25.48 -0.56 19.97
C HIS A 58 -25.52 -2.07 19.75
N GLN A 59 -25.13 -2.49 18.55
CA GLN A 59 -25.07 -3.90 18.18
C GLN A 59 -23.68 -4.26 17.68
N ARG A 60 -23.35 -5.54 17.82
CA ARG A 60 -22.27 -6.19 17.09
C ARG A 60 -22.88 -7.11 16.05
N ARG A 61 -22.27 -7.17 14.87
CA ARG A 61 -22.72 -8.09 13.82
C ARG A 61 -22.51 -9.54 14.25
N SER A 62 -23.45 -10.41 13.91
CA SER A 62 -23.24 -11.87 13.98
C SER A 62 -22.35 -12.34 12.81
N THR A 63 -21.82 -13.56 12.89
CA THR A 63 -21.09 -14.17 11.78
C THR A 63 -21.95 -14.26 10.52
N GLU A 64 -23.22 -14.65 10.66
CA GLU A 64 -24.17 -14.72 9.54
C GLU A 64 -24.41 -13.35 8.90
N GLN A 65 -24.61 -12.30 9.72
CA GLN A 65 -24.74 -10.93 9.21
C GLN A 65 -23.50 -10.50 8.44
N TRP A 66 -22.31 -10.82 8.97
CA TRP A 66 -21.05 -10.49 8.30
C TRP A 66 -20.96 -11.15 6.92
N SER A 67 -21.15 -12.47 6.84
CA SER A 67 -21.09 -13.23 5.58
C SER A 67 -22.13 -12.74 4.56
N ASN A 68 -23.38 -12.53 5.00
CA ASN A 68 -24.47 -12.09 4.14
C ASN A 68 -24.24 -10.67 3.61
N TRP A 69 -23.81 -9.74 4.45
CA TRP A 69 -23.57 -8.36 4.04
C TRP A 69 -22.33 -8.23 3.17
N ALA A 70 -21.27 -8.99 3.44
CA ALA A 70 -20.09 -9.04 2.59
C ALA A 70 -20.43 -9.54 1.18
N SER A 71 -21.16 -10.67 1.09
CA SER A 71 -21.65 -11.20 -0.19
C SER A 71 -22.57 -10.21 -0.93
N SER A 72 -23.48 -9.56 -0.20
CA SER A 72 -24.36 -8.53 -0.79
C SER A 72 -23.57 -7.31 -1.27
N GLY A 73 -22.56 -6.88 -0.51
CA GLY A 73 -21.65 -5.78 -0.85
C GLY A 73 -20.87 -6.06 -2.13
N ALA A 74 -20.34 -7.28 -2.27
CA ALA A 74 -19.60 -7.73 -3.46
C ALA A 74 -20.42 -7.68 -4.76
N THR A 75 -21.74 -7.81 -4.66
CA THR A 75 -22.68 -7.73 -5.82
C THR A 75 -23.40 -6.38 -5.94
N SER A 76 -23.05 -5.41 -5.09
CA SER A 76 -23.77 -4.15 -5.00
C SER A 76 -23.33 -3.13 -6.05
N LYS A 77 -24.12 -2.07 -6.18
CA LYS A 77 -23.79 -0.91 -7.03
C LYS A 77 -22.48 -0.21 -6.63
N ALA A 78 -22.03 -0.36 -5.38
CA ALA A 78 -20.74 0.18 -4.97
C ALA A 78 -19.58 -0.49 -5.73
N VAL A 79 -19.77 -1.73 -6.20
CA VAL A 79 -18.82 -2.46 -7.06
C VAL A 79 -19.14 -2.21 -8.53
N THR A 80 -20.36 -2.51 -8.98
CA THR A 80 -20.71 -2.50 -10.42
C THR A 80 -20.64 -1.12 -11.06
N ASP A 81 -20.88 -0.07 -10.28
CA ASP A 81 -20.87 1.32 -10.76
C ASP A 81 -19.56 2.04 -10.40
N HIS A 82 -18.56 1.31 -9.86
CA HIS A 82 -17.29 1.92 -9.47
C HIS A 82 -16.51 2.40 -10.70
N PRO A 83 -16.07 3.68 -10.75
CA PRO A 83 -15.41 4.24 -11.95
C PRO A 83 -14.11 3.53 -12.32
N ASP A 84 -13.43 2.94 -11.33
CA ASP A 84 -12.16 2.22 -11.51
C ASP A 84 -12.32 0.71 -11.71
N LEU A 85 -13.53 0.18 -11.90
CA LEU A 85 -13.77 -1.27 -12.01
C LEU A 85 -12.96 -1.92 -13.14
N ASN A 86 -12.83 -1.24 -14.28
CA ASN A 86 -12.00 -1.68 -15.40
C ASN A 86 -10.54 -1.18 -15.33
N GLY A 87 -10.15 -0.60 -14.19
CA GLY A 87 -8.83 0.00 -13.96
C GLY A 87 -8.26 -0.42 -12.59
N PRO A 88 -7.78 0.51 -11.76
CA PRO A 88 -6.95 0.17 -10.59
C PRO A 88 -7.73 -0.22 -9.33
N LEU A 89 -9.04 -0.49 -9.44
CA LEU A 89 -9.88 -0.83 -8.29
C LEU A 89 -9.30 -2.03 -7.53
N THR A 90 -8.90 -1.79 -6.28
CA THR A 90 -8.54 -2.84 -5.33
C THR A 90 -9.69 -3.05 -4.35
N TYR A 91 -10.27 -4.23 -4.38
CA TYR A 91 -11.33 -4.66 -3.47
C TYR A 91 -10.70 -5.14 -2.17
N GLU A 92 -10.98 -4.45 -1.06
CA GLU A 92 -10.47 -4.82 0.25
C GLU A 92 -11.46 -5.73 0.98
N VAL A 93 -10.96 -6.87 1.44
CA VAL A 93 -11.77 -7.93 2.08
C VAL A 93 -11.39 -8.00 3.55
N GLU A 94 -12.35 -7.81 4.45
CA GLU A 94 -12.11 -8.05 5.87
C GLU A 94 -12.03 -9.56 6.15
N VAL A 95 -10.90 -10.03 6.67
CA VAL A 95 -10.68 -11.46 7.01
C VAL A 95 -11.07 -11.77 8.45
N TYR A 96 -10.74 -10.87 9.38
CA TYR A 96 -11.11 -10.99 10.79
C TYR A 96 -11.12 -9.62 11.47
N GLN A 97 -11.68 -9.55 12.68
CA GLN A 97 -11.76 -8.33 13.48
C GLN A 97 -11.21 -8.57 14.88
N GLY A 98 -10.44 -7.61 15.40
CA GLY A 98 -9.85 -7.66 16.74
C GLY A 98 -8.35 -7.94 16.68
N CYS A 99 -7.72 -8.12 17.84
CA CYS A 99 -6.29 -8.41 17.94
C CYS A 99 -6.07 -9.51 18.98
N VAL A 100 -5.16 -10.45 18.71
CA VAL A 100 -4.87 -11.53 19.68
C VAL A 100 -4.36 -11.01 21.02
N ARG A 101 -3.74 -9.82 21.02
CA ARG A 101 -3.32 -9.14 22.25
C ARG A 101 -4.47 -8.41 22.96
N TYR A 102 -5.73 -8.86 22.84
CA TYR A 102 -6.89 -8.14 23.39
C TYR A 102 -6.86 -7.97 24.91
N LYS A 103 -6.22 -8.90 25.65
CA LYS A 103 -6.08 -8.83 27.12
C LYS A 103 -5.14 -7.71 27.57
N GLN A 104 -4.02 -7.55 26.88
CA GLN A 104 -2.98 -6.56 27.20
C GLN A 104 -2.36 -6.03 25.91
N GLY A 105 -3.16 -5.33 25.11
CA GLY A 105 -2.70 -4.80 23.84
C GLY A 105 -2.06 -3.43 23.99
N CYS A 106 -1.40 -2.95 22.93
CA CYS A 106 -0.73 -1.65 22.96
C CYS A 106 -1.71 -0.55 23.41
N LYS A 107 -1.28 0.32 24.34
CA LYS A 107 -2.16 1.33 24.96
C LYS A 107 -2.79 2.31 23.96
N PHE A 108 -2.09 2.61 22.87
CA PHE A 108 -2.59 3.47 21.79
C PHE A 108 -3.55 2.74 20.83
N CYS A 109 -3.55 1.41 20.83
CA CYS A 109 -4.26 0.62 19.83
C CYS A 109 -5.74 0.47 20.19
N ILE A 110 -6.57 0.47 19.16
CA ILE A 110 -8.03 0.36 19.28
C ILE A 110 -8.50 -1.09 19.13
N GLU A 111 -7.72 -1.92 18.45
CA GLU A 111 -8.07 -3.30 18.10
C GLU A 111 -8.29 -4.19 19.34
N PRO A 112 -7.48 -4.11 20.41
CA PRO A 112 -7.74 -4.84 21.67
C PRO A 112 -9.13 -4.58 22.27
N LYS A 113 -9.67 -3.35 22.08
CA LYS A 113 -10.98 -2.96 22.63
C LYS A 113 -12.15 -3.66 21.94
N LYS A 114 -11.92 -4.33 20.81
CA LYS A 114 -12.93 -5.13 20.11
C LYS A 114 -13.17 -6.47 20.83
N GLY A 115 -12.25 -6.89 21.71
CA GLY A 115 -12.36 -8.14 22.48
C GLY A 115 -11.64 -9.29 21.78
N VAL A 116 -12.04 -10.52 22.12
CA VAL A 116 -11.51 -11.73 21.48
C VAL A 116 -11.69 -11.63 19.96
N PRO A 117 -10.64 -11.90 19.17
CA PRO A 117 -10.74 -11.90 17.71
C PRO A 117 -11.85 -12.81 17.19
N ILE A 118 -12.56 -12.33 16.17
CA ILE A 118 -13.60 -13.08 15.46
C ILE A 118 -13.20 -13.22 13.99
N TRP A 119 -13.25 -14.45 13.49
CA TRP A 119 -12.72 -14.84 12.19
C TRP A 119 -13.85 -15.16 11.22
N ARG A 120 -13.66 -14.84 9.95
CA ARG A 120 -14.43 -15.46 8.86
C ARG A 120 -13.73 -16.73 8.42
N THR A 121 -14.48 -17.68 7.86
CA THR A 121 -13.88 -18.90 7.33
C THR A 121 -13.26 -18.65 5.95
N PRO A 122 -12.27 -19.46 5.53
CA PRO A 122 -11.72 -19.37 4.18
C PRO A 122 -12.80 -19.43 3.09
N GLU A 123 -13.78 -20.33 3.24
CA GLU A 123 -14.83 -20.55 2.24
C GLU A 123 -15.73 -19.32 2.07
N ASP A 124 -16.09 -18.64 3.16
CA ASP A 124 -16.91 -17.43 3.12
C ASP A 124 -16.18 -16.29 2.40
N ILE A 125 -14.88 -16.12 2.68
CA ILE A 125 -14.06 -15.10 2.03
C ILE A 125 -13.88 -15.41 0.53
N ILE A 126 -13.56 -16.66 0.19
CA ILE A 126 -13.41 -17.09 -1.21
C ILE A 126 -14.72 -16.86 -1.97
N ASN A 127 -15.87 -17.18 -1.36
CA ASN A 127 -17.17 -16.94 -1.98
C ASN A 127 -17.45 -15.44 -2.20
N GLU A 128 -17.15 -14.57 -1.23
CA GLU A 128 -17.27 -13.13 -1.43
C GLU A 128 -16.40 -12.64 -2.61
N VAL A 129 -15.14 -13.05 -2.64
CA VAL A 129 -14.21 -12.63 -3.71
C VAL A 129 -14.67 -13.15 -5.07
N LYS A 130 -15.17 -14.38 -5.13
CA LYS A 130 -15.77 -14.94 -6.35
C LYS A 130 -16.94 -14.10 -6.84
N LEU A 131 -17.86 -13.70 -5.95
CA LEU A 131 -18.98 -12.82 -6.29
C LEU A 131 -18.48 -11.44 -6.78
N ALA A 132 -17.42 -10.91 -6.18
CA ALA A 132 -16.81 -9.66 -6.65
C ALA A 132 -16.18 -9.82 -8.05
N HIS A 133 -15.52 -10.95 -8.31
CA HIS A 133 -14.98 -11.28 -9.64
C HIS A 133 -16.07 -11.45 -10.70
N ASP A 134 -17.22 -12.04 -10.34
CA ASP A 134 -18.39 -12.13 -11.21
C ASP A 134 -18.91 -10.74 -11.61
N ASN A 135 -18.62 -9.72 -10.81
CA ASN A 135 -18.93 -8.31 -11.07
C ASN A 135 -17.74 -7.50 -11.62
N GLY A 136 -16.64 -8.16 -12.03
CA GLY A 136 -15.54 -7.53 -12.77
C GLY A 136 -14.34 -7.07 -11.92
N VAL A 137 -14.35 -7.28 -10.59
CA VAL A 137 -13.17 -7.02 -9.75
C VAL A 137 -12.01 -7.90 -10.20
N LYS A 138 -10.78 -7.37 -10.17
CA LYS A 138 -9.55 -8.11 -10.53
C LYS A 138 -8.46 -8.08 -9.46
N HIS A 139 -8.48 -7.07 -8.60
CA HIS A 139 -7.43 -6.84 -7.60
C HIS A 139 -8.04 -6.92 -6.22
N VAL A 140 -7.45 -7.74 -5.35
CA VAL A 140 -7.93 -8.03 -4.00
C VAL A 140 -6.83 -7.76 -2.99
N ARG A 141 -7.21 -7.11 -1.90
CA ARG A 141 -6.37 -6.96 -0.71
C ARG A 141 -7.08 -7.58 0.48
N LEU A 142 -6.44 -8.56 1.12
CA LEU A 142 -6.91 -9.09 2.39
C LEU A 142 -6.55 -8.09 3.50
N GLY A 143 -7.57 -7.43 4.02
CA GLY A 143 -7.50 -6.36 5.02
C GLY A 143 -8.27 -6.71 6.28
N GLY A 144 -8.47 -5.70 7.14
CA GLY A 144 -9.15 -5.84 8.45
C GLY A 144 -8.37 -6.63 9.51
N MET A 145 -7.47 -7.53 9.10
CA MET A 145 -6.59 -8.29 9.97
C MET A 145 -5.52 -7.43 10.63
N THR A 146 -5.33 -7.62 11.95
CA THR A 146 -4.23 -6.98 12.68
C THR A 146 -2.88 -7.67 12.48
N ASP A 147 -2.92 -8.91 12.00
CA ASP A 147 -1.78 -9.79 11.81
C ASP A 147 -2.23 -11.03 11.03
N VAL A 148 -1.62 -11.26 9.87
CA VAL A 148 -1.91 -12.43 9.01
C VAL A 148 -1.46 -13.75 9.65
N PHE A 149 -0.42 -13.74 10.49
CA PHE A 149 0.14 -14.96 11.09
C PHE A 149 -0.75 -15.55 12.19
N THR A 150 -1.67 -14.75 12.72
CA THR A 150 -2.61 -15.19 13.74
C THR A 150 -3.96 -15.58 13.20
N TYR A 151 -4.17 -15.59 11.88
CA TYR A 151 -5.42 -16.04 11.27
C TYR A 151 -5.78 -17.45 11.72
N MET A 152 -6.81 -17.57 12.57
CA MET A 152 -7.27 -18.83 13.17
C MET A 152 -6.16 -19.58 13.95
N ALA A 153 -5.26 -18.84 14.61
CA ALA A 153 -4.21 -19.39 15.47
C ALA A 153 -4.77 -20.13 16.70
N GLU A 154 -3.96 -21.03 17.25
CA GLU A 154 -4.27 -21.80 18.45
C GLU A 154 -3.88 -21.04 19.72
N GLY A 155 -4.65 -21.23 20.81
CA GLY A 155 -4.33 -20.62 22.10
C GLY A 155 -4.58 -19.11 22.19
N VAL A 156 -5.39 -18.53 21.31
CA VAL A 156 -5.68 -17.07 21.27
C VAL A 156 -6.24 -16.53 22.59
N VAL A 157 -6.94 -17.35 23.37
CA VAL A 157 -7.48 -16.93 24.67
C VAL A 157 -6.47 -17.18 25.78
N GLU A 158 -5.68 -18.24 25.69
CA GLU A 158 -4.86 -18.76 26.79
C GLU A 158 -3.44 -18.18 26.79
N MET A 159 -2.88 -17.91 25.61
CA MET A 159 -1.47 -17.57 25.41
C MET A 159 -1.28 -16.09 25.10
N GLU A 160 -0.15 -15.54 25.52
CA GLU A 160 0.30 -14.20 25.09
C GLU A 160 0.73 -14.21 23.62
N TYR A 161 1.46 -15.26 23.23
CA TYR A 161 1.89 -15.54 21.87
C TYR A 161 1.17 -16.80 21.36
N PRO A 162 -0.06 -16.68 20.84
CA PRO A 162 -0.75 -17.82 20.23
C PRO A 162 0.07 -18.44 19.11
N ILE A 163 -0.12 -19.74 18.91
CA ILE A 163 0.63 -20.54 17.94
C ILE A 163 -0.01 -20.35 16.56
N PRO A 164 0.71 -19.80 15.56
CA PRO A 164 0.22 -19.69 14.20
C PRO A 164 -0.25 -21.04 13.65
N ASN A 165 -1.39 -21.04 12.98
CA ASN A 165 -1.90 -22.20 12.25
C ASN A 165 -1.75 -21.94 10.75
N PRO A 166 -0.82 -22.62 10.04
CA PRO A 166 -0.59 -22.38 8.62
C PRO A 166 -1.74 -22.79 7.69
N GLU A 167 -2.54 -23.80 8.07
CA GLU A 167 -3.53 -24.41 7.19
C GLU A 167 -4.65 -23.44 6.75
N PRO A 168 -5.32 -22.68 7.64
CA PRO A 168 -6.42 -21.80 7.24
C PRO A 168 -6.01 -20.71 6.25
N ILE A 169 -4.84 -20.09 6.46
CA ILE A 169 -4.34 -19.05 5.55
C ILE A 169 -3.87 -19.65 4.21
N ALA A 170 -3.32 -20.86 4.21
CA ALA A 170 -2.98 -21.58 2.99
C ALA A 170 -4.23 -21.93 2.16
N ASN A 171 -5.26 -22.49 2.80
CA ASN A 171 -6.53 -22.80 2.15
C ASN A 171 -7.17 -21.54 1.55
N LEU A 172 -7.17 -20.43 2.30
CA LEU A 172 -7.68 -19.15 1.82
C LEU A 172 -6.90 -18.64 0.60
N LEU A 173 -5.57 -18.54 0.70
CA LEU A 173 -4.76 -17.93 -0.36
C LEU A 173 -4.68 -18.78 -1.62
N HIS A 174 -4.56 -20.11 -1.48
CA HIS A 174 -4.61 -21.00 -2.63
C HIS A 174 -6.01 -21.03 -3.25
N GLY A 175 -7.08 -21.08 -2.45
CA GLY A 175 -8.45 -21.05 -2.95
C GLY A 175 -8.78 -19.76 -3.70
N LEU A 176 -8.27 -18.60 -3.25
CA LEU A 176 -8.38 -17.35 -4.01
C LEU A 176 -7.65 -17.40 -5.35
N ARG A 177 -6.52 -18.10 -5.43
CA ARG A 177 -5.71 -18.25 -6.66
C ARG A 177 -6.26 -19.30 -7.64
N GLU A 178 -7.25 -20.10 -7.25
CA GLU A 178 -7.96 -20.99 -8.19
C GLU A 178 -8.79 -20.20 -9.21
N ASP A 179 -9.17 -18.96 -8.89
CA ASP A 179 -9.84 -18.06 -9.83
C ASP A 179 -8.80 -17.28 -10.67
N GLU A 180 -8.65 -17.66 -11.93
CA GLU A 180 -7.70 -17.04 -12.87
C GLU A 180 -7.96 -15.55 -13.12
N ARG A 181 -9.15 -15.03 -12.75
CA ARG A 181 -9.49 -13.60 -12.86
C ARG A 181 -8.76 -12.74 -11.82
N LEU A 182 -8.23 -13.35 -10.75
CA LEU A 182 -7.47 -12.67 -9.71
C LEU A 182 -6.07 -12.28 -10.19
N ASP A 183 -5.91 -11.00 -10.53
CA ASP A 183 -4.64 -10.45 -11.00
C ASP A 183 -3.72 -10.11 -9.83
N ILE A 184 -4.14 -9.17 -8.97
CA ILE A 184 -3.34 -8.72 -7.82
C ILE A 184 -3.95 -9.23 -6.53
N LEU A 185 -3.14 -9.97 -5.76
CA LEU A 185 -3.48 -10.40 -4.41
C LEU A 185 -2.43 -9.87 -3.42
N ALA A 186 -2.86 -9.15 -2.39
CA ALA A 186 -1.98 -8.63 -1.36
C ALA A 186 -2.58 -8.80 0.04
N VAL A 187 -1.71 -8.72 1.05
CA VAL A 187 -2.07 -8.61 2.48
C VAL A 187 -1.50 -7.30 3.03
N ASP A 188 -1.78 -6.99 4.30
CA ASP A 188 -1.30 -5.76 4.94
C ASP A 188 -0.45 -6.02 6.19
N ASN A 189 -1.02 -6.54 7.27
CA ASN A 189 -0.36 -6.51 8.58
C ASN A 189 0.30 -7.84 8.97
N GLY A 190 1.39 -7.75 9.74
CA GLY A 190 2.04 -8.89 10.37
C GLY A 190 2.54 -8.54 11.77
N ASN A 191 2.49 -9.49 12.68
CA ASN A 191 2.99 -9.33 14.04
C ASN A 191 4.40 -9.92 14.19
N PRO A 192 5.45 -9.08 14.32
CA PRO A 192 6.81 -9.57 14.49
C PRO A 192 7.06 -10.40 15.75
N SER A 193 6.37 -10.18 16.87
CA SER A 193 6.58 -11.00 18.06
C SER A 193 6.00 -12.39 17.89
N ILE A 194 4.82 -12.53 17.30
CA ILE A 194 4.25 -13.84 16.95
C ILE A 194 5.20 -14.63 16.05
N ILE A 195 5.75 -13.97 15.03
CA ILE A 195 6.70 -14.59 14.09
C ILE A 195 7.96 -15.07 14.83
N ALA A 196 8.52 -14.22 15.69
CA ALA A 196 9.76 -14.52 16.41
C ALA A 196 9.59 -15.67 17.41
N GLU A 197 8.48 -15.71 18.15
CA GLU A 197 8.20 -16.76 19.14
C GLU A 197 7.77 -18.08 18.49
N ASN A 198 7.31 -18.07 17.24
CA ASN A 198 6.80 -19.25 16.53
C ASN A 198 7.43 -19.39 15.13
N ILE A 199 8.76 -19.53 15.07
CA ILE A 199 9.50 -19.43 13.82
C ILE A 199 9.16 -20.54 12.79
N GLU A 200 8.88 -21.76 13.24
CA GLU A 200 8.59 -22.89 12.36
C GLU A 200 7.25 -22.73 11.62
N PRO A 201 6.09 -22.61 12.30
CA PRO A 201 4.82 -22.40 11.60
C PRO A 201 4.80 -21.05 10.86
N SER A 202 5.47 -20.02 11.39
CA SER A 202 5.61 -18.75 10.66
C SER A 202 6.43 -18.87 9.38
N THR A 203 7.38 -19.81 9.32
CA THR A 203 8.12 -20.09 8.07
C THR A 203 7.20 -20.68 7.01
N GLU A 204 6.29 -21.58 7.39
CA GLU A 204 5.30 -22.17 6.47
C GLU A 204 4.33 -21.13 5.94
N ILE A 205 3.81 -20.27 6.81
CA ILE A 205 2.97 -19.14 6.41
C ILE A 205 3.75 -18.21 5.47
N THR A 206 4.98 -17.82 5.82
CA THR A 206 5.79 -16.92 4.99
C THR A 206 6.02 -17.46 3.58
N LYS A 207 6.30 -18.77 3.44
CA LYS A 207 6.45 -19.42 2.13
C LYS A 207 5.14 -19.37 1.34
N THR A 208 4.04 -19.73 1.98
CA THR A 208 2.69 -19.64 1.40
C THR A 208 2.42 -18.22 0.88
N LEU A 209 2.66 -17.19 1.70
CA LEU A 209 2.53 -15.78 1.28
C LEU A 209 3.41 -15.46 0.06
N CYS A 210 4.66 -15.93 0.03
CA CYS A 210 5.57 -15.67 -1.10
C CYS A 210 5.17 -16.41 -2.40
N ASP A 211 4.44 -17.52 -2.28
CA ASP A 211 4.02 -18.34 -3.40
C ASP A 211 2.66 -17.88 -3.96
N THR A 212 1.78 -17.34 -3.12
CA THR A 212 0.42 -16.94 -3.52
C THR A 212 0.23 -15.45 -3.69
N LEU A 213 0.96 -14.57 -3.00
CA LEU A 213 0.78 -13.13 -3.15
C LEU A 213 1.42 -12.60 -4.43
N SER A 214 0.84 -11.52 -4.96
CA SER A 214 1.48 -10.77 -6.03
C SER A 214 2.69 -10.02 -5.47
N ASP A 215 3.73 -9.91 -6.29
CA ASP A 215 4.97 -9.21 -5.90
C ASP A 215 4.72 -7.75 -5.54
N GLY A 216 5.57 -7.19 -4.69
CA GLY A 216 5.38 -5.87 -4.09
C GLY A 216 4.48 -5.88 -2.85
N SER A 217 4.10 -7.05 -2.36
CA SER A 217 3.41 -7.18 -1.08
C SER A 217 4.34 -6.78 0.07
N VAL A 218 3.78 -6.11 1.08
CA VAL A 218 4.55 -5.65 2.24
C VAL A 218 3.78 -5.96 3.51
N LEU A 219 4.46 -6.57 4.48
CA LEU A 219 3.92 -6.79 5.82
C LEU A 219 4.24 -5.58 6.69
N SER A 220 3.22 -4.81 7.02
CA SER A 220 3.29 -3.69 7.95
C SER A 220 3.50 -4.23 9.37
N PHE A 221 4.74 -4.16 9.87
CA PHE A 221 5.08 -4.54 11.24
C PHE A 221 4.89 -3.38 12.22
N GLY A 222 4.27 -3.70 13.35
CA GLY A 222 4.15 -2.82 14.51
C GLY A 222 5.27 -3.06 15.52
N LEU A 223 6.29 -2.19 15.49
CA LEU A 223 7.29 -2.02 16.54
C LEU A 223 6.96 -0.78 17.38
N GLU A 224 6.59 0.32 16.69
CA GLU A 224 6.30 1.65 17.22
C GLU A 224 7.48 2.41 17.83
N SER A 225 8.32 1.78 18.64
CA SER A 225 9.56 2.32 19.19
C SER A 225 10.53 1.20 19.57
N ALA A 226 11.82 1.41 19.33
CA ALA A 226 12.91 0.52 19.77
C ALA A 226 13.37 0.80 21.21
N ASP A 227 12.90 1.88 21.83
CA ASP A 227 13.25 2.26 23.19
C ASP A 227 12.58 1.31 24.21
N PRO A 228 13.35 0.58 25.05
CA PRO A 228 12.81 -0.34 26.05
C PRO A 228 11.87 0.29 27.08
N ALA A 229 12.10 1.56 27.44
CA ALA A 229 11.23 2.28 28.38
C ALA A 229 9.87 2.56 27.74
N VAL A 230 9.87 3.07 26.50
CA VAL A 230 8.64 3.29 25.71
C VAL A 230 7.91 1.98 25.46
N HIS A 231 8.65 0.90 25.16
CA HIS A 231 8.09 -0.44 24.99
C HIS A 231 7.27 -0.88 26.20
N THR A 232 7.88 -0.78 27.39
CA THR A 232 7.25 -1.19 28.66
C THR A 232 6.07 -0.29 29.02
N GLU A 233 6.24 1.03 28.91
CA GLU A 233 5.20 1.99 29.31
C GLU A 233 3.95 1.94 28.43
N ASN A 234 4.07 1.49 27.17
CA ASN A 234 2.97 1.46 26.21
C ASN A 234 2.47 0.05 25.87
N TRP A 235 3.05 -0.98 26.49
CA TRP A 235 2.77 -2.40 26.19
C TRP A 235 2.93 -2.70 24.70
N LEU A 236 4.03 -2.22 24.11
CA LEU A 236 4.31 -2.40 22.70
C LEU A 236 4.41 -3.87 22.33
N ASN A 237 4.20 -4.12 21.05
CA ASN A 237 3.95 -5.47 20.54
C ASN A 237 5.18 -6.37 20.49
N CYS A 238 6.34 -5.81 20.16
CA CYS A 238 7.57 -6.58 20.02
C CYS A 238 8.78 -5.79 20.52
N SER A 239 9.81 -6.54 20.91
CA SER A 239 11.16 -6.00 21.13
C SER A 239 11.92 -5.85 19.83
N ALA A 240 13.02 -5.08 19.86
CA ALA A 240 13.93 -4.93 18.72
C ALA A 240 14.50 -6.29 18.23
N GLU A 241 14.80 -7.21 19.14
CA GLU A 241 15.36 -8.53 18.80
C GLU A 241 14.33 -9.46 18.16
N GLN A 242 13.09 -9.47 18.66
CA GLN A 242 11.97 -10.16 18.00
C GLN A 242 11.72 -9.59 16.60
N LEU A 243 11.74 -8.25 16.46
CA LEU A 243 11.60 -7.61 15.16
C LEU A 243 12.70 -8.06 14.18
N LYS A 244 13.97 -8.01 14.59
CA LYS A 244 15.10 -8.45 13.74
C LYS A 244 14.90 -9.89 13.28
N SER A 245 14.47 -10.78 14.18
CA SER A 245 14.20 -12.19 13.86
C SER A 245 13.11 -12.34 12.80
N ALA A 246 11.99 -11.62 12.95
CA ALA A 246 10.91 -11.60 11.96
C ALA A 246 11.36 -11.00 10.61
N VAL A 247 12.08 -9.88 10.62
CA VAL A 247 12.61 -9.24 9.40
C VAL A 247 13.56 -10.18 8.65
N ARG A 248 14.42 -10.91 9.37
CA ARG A 248 15.31 -11.94 8.78
C ARG A 248 14.51 -13.05 8.11
N LEU A 249 13.45 -13.55 8.75
CA LEU A 249 12.60 -14.59 8.15
C LEU A 249 11.93 -14.09 6.85
N ILE A 250 11.30 -12.92 6.87
CA ILE A 250 10.63 -12.38 5.68
C ILE A 250 11.66 -12.14 4.56
N ASN A 251 12.81 -11.54 4.86
CA ASN A 251 13.86 -11.30 3.86
C ASN A 251 14.41 -12.61 3.26
N LYS A 252 14.52 -13.68 4.06
CA LYS A 252 15.03 -14.98 3.60
C LYS A 252 14.23 -15.54 2.42
N TYR A 253 12.91 -15.37 2.43
CA TYR A 253 12.00 -15.93 1.41
C TYR A 253 11.46 -14.88 0.43
N GLY A 254 11.23 -13.65 0.90
CA GLY A 254 10.48 -12.63 0.17
C GLY A 254 11.30 -11.62 -0.62
N ARG A 255 12.61 -11.46 -0.36
CA ARG A 255 13.44 -10.43 -1.03
C ARG A 255 13.63 -10.65 -2.54
N GLY A 256 13.41 -11.88 -3.02
CA GLY A 256 13.54 -12.21 -4.44
C GLY A 256 12.55 -11.43 -5.28
N LYS A 257 12.92 -11.09 -6.52
CA LYS A 257 12.04 -10.37 -7.45
C LYS A 257 10.96 -11.29 -8.02
N GLY A 258 9.74 -10.78 -8.15
CA GLY A 258 8.64 -11.42 -8.85
C GLY A 258 8.53 -10.97 -10.31
N GLN A 259 7.40 -11.34 -10.93
CA GLN A 259 7.18 -11.17 -12.38
C GLN A 259 7.11 -9.71 -12.83
N ARG A 260 6.66 -8.79 -11.97
CA ARG A 260 6.53 -7.36 -12.30
C ARG A 260 7.76 -6.55 -11.90
N GLY A 261 8.82 -7.24 -11.44
CA GLY A 261 10.08 -6.63 -11.04
C GLY A 261 10.09 -6.12 -9.60
N LEU A 262 9.04 -6.35 -8.80
CA LEU A 262 9.02 -5.99 -7.37
C LEU A 262 9.55 -7.15 -6.51
N PRO A 263 10.10 -6.90 -5.31
CA PRO A 263 10.34 -7.97 -4.33
C PRO A 263 9.04 -8.71 -4.01
N LYS A 264 9.06 -10.03 -3.86
CA LYS A 264 7.85 -10.84 -3.58
C LYS A 264 7.13 -10.38 -2.31
N LEU A 265 7.89 -10.26 -1.21
CA LEU A 265 7.37 -9.89 0.10
C LEU A 265 8.48 -9.20 0.91
N LEU A 266 8.20 -8.03 1.46
CA LEU A 266 9.14 -7.35 2.37
C LEU A 266 8.44 -6.88 3.64
N PRO A 267 9.17 -6.75 4.77
CA PRO A 267 8.62 -6.10 5.95
C PRO A 267 8.67 -4.58 5.80
N GLY A 268 7.62 -3.91 6.25
CA GLY A 268 7.57 -2.48 6.49
C GLY A 268 7.51 -2.19 7.99
N LEU A 269 7.91 -1.00 8.40
CA LEU A 269 7.96 -0.63 9.82
C LEU A 269 7.09 0.59 10.11
N ASN A 270 6.42 0.58 11.26
CA ASN A 270 5.72 1.74 11.80
C ASN A 270 6.40 2.23 13.07
N PHE A 271 6.76 3.51 13.08
CA PHE A 271 7.19 4.25 14.26
C PHE A 271 6.10 5.26 14.66
N ILE A 272 5.88 5.40 15.96
CA ILE A 272 4.87 6.31 16.52
C ILE A 272 5.55 7.19 17.58
N ALA A 273 5.59 8.49 17.31
CA ALA A 273 6.09 9.48 18.26
C ALA A 273 4.99 9.94 19.23
N GLY A 274 5.40 10.44 20.40
CA GLY A 274 4.50 10.95 21.45
C GLY A 274 3.95 9.87 22.38
N LEU A 275 4.48 8.66 22.32
CA LEU A 275 4.16 7.58 23.25
C LEU A 275 4.71 7.87 24.66
N ASN A 276 4.10 7.27 25.68
CA ASN A 276 4.50 7.52 27.07
C ASN A 276 5.93 7.05 27.33
N GLY A 277 6.71 7.86 28.03
CA GLY A 277 8.12 7.59 28.33
C GLY A 277 9.07 7.96 27.19
N GLU A 278 8.56 8.47 26.05
CA GLU A 278 9.43 8.89 24.95
C GLU A 278 10.28 10.10 25.34
N THR A 279 11.55 10.07 24.98
CA THR A 279 12.49 11.18 25.15
C THR A 279 13.20 11.44 23.83
N THR A 280 14.03 12.49 23.77
CA THR A 280 14.89 12.70 22.60
C THR A 280 15.85 11.53 22.37
N GLU A 281 16.22 10.80 23.43
CA GLU A 281 17.09 9.62 23.35
C GLU A 281 16.40 8.43 22.68
N SER A 282 15.07 8.33 22.76
CA SER A 282 14.29 7.27 22.12
C SER A 282 14.54 7.21 20.60
N TYR A 283 14.81 8.37 19.97
CA TYR A 283 15.16 8.42 18.55
C TYR A 283 16.52 7.79 18.23
N ASN A 284 17.48 7.76 19.18
CA ASN A 284 18.76 7.10 18.98
C ASN A 284 18.60 5.58 18.97
N TYR A 285 17.80 5.00 19.87
CA TYR A 285 17.44 3.58 19.82
C TYR A 285 16.81 3.19 18.48
N ASN A 286 15.90 4.03 17.96
CA ASN A 286 15.27 3.81 16.66
C ASN A 286 16.30 3.84 15.51
N LYS A 287 17.24 4.79 15.55
CA LYS A 287 18.34 4.88 14.56
C LYS A 287 19.26 3.67 14.62
N GLU A 288 19.69 3.28 15.81
CA GLU A 288 20.57 2.11 16.02
C GLU A 288 19.94 0.82 15.50
N LEU A 289 18.65 0.62 15.76
CA LEU A 289 17.91 -0.53 15.21
C LEU A 289 17.91 -0.50 13.68
N LEU A 290 17.57 0.63 13.06
CA LEU A 290 17.51 0.76 11.60
C LEU A 290 18.89 0.59 10.95
N THR A 291 19.93 1.15 11.56
CA THR A 291 21.33 0.95 11.13
C THR A 291 21.71 -0.52 11.22
N SER A 292 21.43 -1.18 12.34
CA SER A 292 21.71 -2.62 12.51
C SER A 292 21.00 -3.49 11.47
N LEU A 293 19.75 -3.19 11.11
CA LEU A 293 19.04 -3.92 10.07
C LEU A 293 19.70 -3.74 8.68
N ARG A 294 20.19 -2.53 8.38
CA ARG A 294 20.93 -2.27 7.13
C ARG A 294 22.30 -2.94 7.12
N ASP A 295 23.04 -2.91 8.23
CA ASP A 295 24.35 -3.56 8.36
C ASP A 295 24.24 -5.08 8.16
N ASP A 296 23.11 -5.66 8.57
CA ASP A 296 22.76 -7.07 8.33
C ASP A 296 22.34 -7.36 6.86
N GLY A 297 22.30 -6.36 5.99
CA GLY A 297 21.87 -6.47 4.60
C GLY A 297 20.37 -6.77 4.43
N LEU A 298 19.55 -6.41 5.43
CA LEU A 298 18.11 -6.66 5.40
C LEU A 298 17.39 -5.51 4.71
N GLN A 299 16.45 -5.87 3.83
CA GLN A 299 15.63 -4.90 3.14
C GLN A 299 14.34 -4.64 3.91
N LEU A 300 13.97 -3.36 3.96
CA LEU A 300 12.70 -2.88 4.45
C LEU A 300 11.98 -2.14 3.33
N ARG A 301 10.66 -2.25 3.29
CA ARG A 301 9.82 -1.50 2.36
C ARG A 301 8.80 -0.72 3.16
N ARG A 302 8.80 0.61 3.02
CA ARG A 302 7.89 1.56 3.71
C ARG A 302 8.16 1.64 5.22
N ILE A 303 9.00 2.61 5.59
CA ILE A 303 9.10 3.08 6.98
C ILE A 303 8.13 4.24 7.18
N ASN A 304 7.05 3.96 7.91
CA ASN A 304 6.04 4.93 8.28
C ASN A 304 6.37 5.55 9.63
N ILE A 305 6.31 6.88 9.70
CA ILE A 305 6.61 7.64 10.92
C ILE A 305 5.46 8.61 11.13
N ARG A 306 4.70 8.39 12.19
CA ARG A 306 3.54 9.21 12.56
C ARG A 306 3.61 9.62 14.03
N GLN A 307 2.71 10.50 14.42
CA GLN A 307 2.50 10.86 15.81
C GLN A 307 1.26 10.13 16.33
N VAL A 308 1.25 9.75 17.61
CA VAL A 308 0.06 9.20 18.26
C VAL A 308 -1.01 10.28 18.40
N GLU A 309 -2.27 9.87 18.26
CA GLU A 309 -3.43 10.72 18.52
C GLU A 309 -4.21 10.19 19.72
N GLY A 310 -4.66 11.08 20.61
CA GLY A 310 -5.51 10.73 21.75
C GLY A 310 -5.10 11.44 23.05
N GLU A 311 -6.04 11.52 23.99
CA GLU A 311 -5.77 12.04 25.34
C GLU A 311 -4.88 11.07 26.14
N GLY A 312 -4.02 11.63 26.99
CA GLY A 312 -3.11 10.87 27.86
C GLY A 312 -1.77 10.48 27.23
N PHE A 313 -1.52 10.90 25.99
CA PHE A 313 -0.21 10.81 25.34
C PHE A 313 0.56 12.12 25.47
N GLN A 314 1.89 12.03 25.43
CA GLN A 314 2.77 13.16 25.62
C GLN A 314 2.98 13.98 24.34
N LYS A 315 3.34 15.25 24.51
CA LYS A 315 3.76 16.10 23.39
C LYS A 315 5.13 15.66 22.90
N ILE A 316 5.32 15.69 21.58
CA ILE A 316 6.60 15.40 20.94
C ILE A 316 7.55 16.60 21.06
N GLU A 317 8.86 16.33 21.07
CA GLU A 317 9.86 17.35 20.79
C GLU A 317 9.98 17.50 19.26
N GLU A 318 9.39 18.57 18.72
CA GLU A 318 9.20 18.74 17.29
C GLU A 318 10.51 18.74 16.50
N LYS A 319 11.59 19.30 17.06
CA LYS A 319 12.88 19.38 16.37
C LYS A 319 13.52 18.00 16.24
N ALA A 320 13.60 17.23 17.33
CA ALA A 320 14.12 15.87 17.34
C ALA A 320 13.28 14.94 16.45
N PHE A 321 11.95 15.05 16.49
CA PHE A 321 11.06 14.28 15.63
C PHE A 321 11.30 14.57 14.14
N ARG A 322 11.44 15.85 13.77
CA ARG A 322 11.74 16.24 12.39
C ARG A 322 13.11 15.72 11.94
N GLN A 323 14.13 15.86 12.80
CA GLN A 323 15.48 15.35 12.53
C GLN A 323 15.50 13.83 12.35
N PHE A 324 14.75 13.09 13.18
CA PHE A 324 14.62 11.64 13.01
C PHE A 324 13.96 11.30 11.66
N LYS A 325 12.87 11.98 11.29
CA LYS A 325 12.21 11.77 9.99
C LYS A 325 13.16 12.03 8.83
N GLU A 326 13.88 13.14 8.84
CA GLU A 326 14.86 13.50 7.80
C GLU A 326 15.97 12.45 7.71
N TRP A 327 16.54 12.06 8.85
CA TRP A 327 17.56 11.01 8.92
C TRP A 327 17.07 9.68 8.33
N VAL A 328 15.85 9.23 8.66
CA VAL A 328 15.29 8.00 8.07
C VAL A 328 15.14 8.13 6.56
N ARG A 329 14.76 9.30 6.03
CA ARG A 329 14.61 9.47 4.58
C ARG A 329 15.95 9.43 3.85
N ASP A 330 16.99 9.97 4.47
CA ASP A 330 18.28 10.18 3.81
C ASP A 330 19.22 8.99 4.00
N GLU A 331 19.29 8.44 5.22
CA GLU A 331 20.25 7.39 5.57
C GLU A 331 19.70 5.96 5.43
N ILE A 332 18.36 5.82 5.40
CA ILE A 332 17.69 4.51 5.36
C ILE A 332 16.86 4.32 4.10
N ASP A 333 15.82 5.12 3.88
CA ASP A 333 14.91 4.91 2.75
C ASP A 333 15.61 5.08 1.39
N ALA A 334 16.39 6.16 1.21
CA ALA A 334 17.02 6.45 -0.08
C ALA A 334 18.03 5.36 -0.50
N PRO A 335 18.96 4.89 0.35
CA PRO A 335 19.84 3.78 0.02
C PRO A 335 19.08 2.46 -0.24
N LEU A 336 18.11 2.11 0.61
CA LEU A 336 17.30 0.90 0.40
C LEU A 336 16.53 0.93 -0.91
N LEU A 337 16.06 2.11 -1.33
CA LEU A 337 15.35 2.27 -2.59
C LEU A 337 16.28 2.04 -3.80
N GLN A 338 17.53 2.50 -3.73
CA GLN A 338 18.53 2.26 -4.77
C GLN A 338 18.92 0.77 -4.86
N GLU A 339 19.09 0.12 -3.71
CA GLU A 339 19.40 -1.32 -3.64
C GLU A 339 18.23 -2.19 -4.15
N MET A 340 17.00 -1.78 -3.85
CA MET A 340 15.78 -2.52 -4.22
C MET A 340 15.38 -2.32 -5.69
N PHE A 341 15.62 -1.12 -6.23
CA PHE A 341 15.26 -0.72 -7.58
C PHE A 341 16.44 -0.15 -8.37
N PRO A 342 17.58 -0.85 -8.53
CA PRO A 342 18.75 -0.31 -9.23
C PRO A 342 18.42 0.29 -10.60
N THR A 343 19.15 1.33 -11.00
CA THR A 343 19.08 1.90 -12.36
C THR A 343 19.29 0.81 -13.40
N GLY A 344 18.50 0.84 -14.47
CA GLY A 344 18.48 -0.22 -15.50
C GLY A 344 17.51 -1.36 -15.19
N GLN A 345 16.95 -1.43 -13.98
CA GLN A 345 15.90 -2.41 -13.68
C GLN A 345 14.62 -2.11 -14.45
N VAL A 346 14.00 -3.15 -15.00
CA VAL A 346 12.66 -3.08 -15.57
C VAL A 346 11.61 -3.30 -14.48
N LEU A 347 10.63 -2.41 -14.41
CA LEU A 347 9.39 -2.58 -13.67
C LEU A 347 8.24 -2.67 -14.67
N LYS A 348 7.38 -3.67 -14.50
CA LYS A 348 6.29 -3.92 -15.44
C LYS A 348 4.97 -3.40 -14.93
N ARG A 349 4.07 -3.06 -15.85
CA ARG A 349 2.68 -2.76 -15.53
C ARG A 349 2.48 -1.56 -14.60
N VAL A 350 3.15 -0.45 -14.91
CA VAL A 350 2.96 0.82 -14.20
C VAL A 350 1.68 1.47 -14.70
N TYR A 351 0.75 1.74 -13.80
CA TYR A 351 -0.49 2.44 -14.10
C TYR A 351 -0.31 3.95 -13.95
N TRP A 352 -0.55 4.73 -15.00
CA TRP A 352 -0.38 6.19 -15.00
C TRP A 352 -1.64 6.89 -14.53
N GLU A 353 -1.51 7.70 -13.48
CA GLU A 353 -2.65 8.17 -12.69
C GLU A 353 -2.80 9.69 -12.60
N SER A 354 -1.73 10.46 -12.83
CA SER A 354 -1.80 11.92 -12.77
C SER A 354 -0.71 12.64 -13.56
N HIS A 355 -1.04 13.82 -14.07
CA HIS A 355 -0.08 14.75 -14.67
C HIS A 355 0.28 15.87 -13.69
N ASP A 356 1.57 16.20 -13.63
CA ASP A 356 2.19 17.37 -12.98
C ASP A 356 1.96 17.51 -11.46
N ASN A 357 1.13 16.65 -10.89
CA ASN A 357 0.88 16.47 -9.47
C ASN A 357 0.90 14.97 -9.14
N ARG A 358 1.27 14.61 -7.92
CA ARG A 358 1.38 13.22 -7.44
C ARG A 358 0.05 12.61 -6.99
N ILE A 359 -1.05 13.35 -7.18
CA ILE A 359 -2.39 12.99 -6.73
C ILE A 359 -3.27 12.89 -7.97
N ARG A 360 -3.91 11.74 -8.16
CA ARG A 360 -4.99 11.55 -9.14
C ARG A 360 -6.20 12.37 -8.72
N LEU A 361 -6.57 13.34 -9.55
CA LEU A 361 -7.73 14.21 -9.34
C LEU A 361 -8.83 13.87 -10.35
N PRO A 362 -10.11 14.18 -10.07
CA PRO A 362 -11.19 13.97 -11.03
C PRO A 362 -10.97 14.62 -12.41
N SER A 363 -10.26 15.77 -12.45
CA SER A 363 -9.91 16.44 -13.71
C SER A 363 -8.98 15.62 -14.59
N ASN A 364 -8.20 14.70 -14.02
CA ASN A 364 -7.32 13.80 -14.76
C ASN A 364 -8.10 12.74 -15.56
N LEU A 365 -9.41 12.64 -15.36
CA LEU A 365 -10.28 11.72 -16.10
C LEU A 365 -10.81 12.32 -17.41
N SER A 366 -10.42 13.55 -17.77
CA SER A 366 -10.83 14.17 -19.03
C SER A 366 -10.13 13.55 -20.25
N ASP A 367 -10.74 13.68 -21.43
CA ASP A 367 -10.18 13.18 -22.69
C ASP A 367 -8.81 13.79 -23.02
N GLU A 368 -8.54 15.03 -22.59
CA GLU A 368 -7.25 15.69 -22.79
C GLU A 368 -6.10 14.90 -22.15
N HIS A 369 -6.31 14.38 -20.94
CA HIS A 369 -5.30 13.64 -20.20
C HIS A 369 -5.15 12.18 -20.68
N ARG A 370 -6.20 11.61 -21.26
CA ARG A 370 -6.25 10.19 -21.70
C ARG A 370 -5.97 10.01 -23.19
N SER A 371 -6.00 11.09 -23.97
CA SER A 371 -5.79 11.02 -25.41
C SER A 371 -4.35 10.58 -25.73
N PRO A 372 -4.15 9.63 -26.66
CA PRO A 372 -2.83 9.27 -27.15
C PRO A 372 -2.02 10.46 -27.69
N ALA A 373 -2.69 11.52 -28.14
CA ALA A 373 -2.04 12.74 -28.65
C ALA A 373 -1.25 13.54 -27.60
N ILE A 374 -1.41 13.23 -26.30
CA ILE A 374 -0.62 13.86 -25.23
C ILE A 374 0.75 13.21 -25.04
N HIS A 375 0.96 12.00 -25.57
CA HIS A 375 2.18 11.23 -25.34
C HIS A 375 3.42 11.99 -25.82
N GLY A 376 4.39 12.15 -24.92
CA GLY A 376 5.62 12.88 -25.20
C GLY A 376 5.48 14.41 -25.13
N LYS A 377 4.36 14.99 -24.69
CA LYS A 377 4.34 16.42 -24.36
C LYS A 377 5.19 16.72 -23.12
N ALA A 378 5.62 17.97 -22.99
CA ALA A 378 6.40 18.42 -21.83
C ALA A 378 5.54 18.40 -20.56
N GLY A 379 6.09 17.89 -19.47
CA GLY A 379 5.41 17.74 -18.18
C GLY A 379 5.96 16.53 -17.42
N VAL A 380 5.29 16.15 -16.34
CA VAL A 380 5.62 14.93 -15.59
C VAL A 380 4.38 14.07 -15.46
N THR A 381 4.49 12.77 -15.74
CA THR A 381 3.44 11.79 -15.43
C THR A 381 3.84 11.02 -14.19
N PHE A 382 2.91 10.87 -13.25
CA PHE A 382 3.07 10.01 -12.10
C PHE A 382 2.24 8.74 -12.25
N GLY A 383 2.84 7.62 -11.86
CA GLY A 383 2.24 6.30 -11.95
C GLY A 383 2.69 5.40 -10.81
N ARG A 384 1.94 4.31 -10.63
CA ARG A 384 2.18 3.28 -9.61
C ARG A 384 1.77 1.92 -10.16
N GLN A 385 2.50 0.87 -9.81
CA GLN A 385 1.98 -0.49 -9.99
C GLN A 385 0.82 -0.72 -9.01
N ILE A 386 -0.17 -1.53 -9.37
CA ILE A 386 -1.27 -1.87 -8.45
C ILE A 386 -0.73 -2.80 -7.35
N GLY A 387 -1.05 -2.50 -6.09
CA GLY A 387 -0.61 -3.27 -4.92
C GLY A 387 -0.90 -2.56 -3.60
N ALA A 388 -0.56 -3.20 -2.47
CA ALA A 388 -0.84 -2.64 -1.14
C ALA A 388 -0.04 -1.35 -0.86
N TYR A 389 1.25 -1.34 -1.21
CA TYR A 389 2.17 -0.25 -0.86
C TYR A 389 3.10 0.16 -2.02
N PRO A 390 2.52 0.53 -3.17
CA PRO A 390 3.28 0.74 -4.39
C PRO A 390 4.20 1.97 -4.32
N ILE A 391 5.30 1.90 -5.08
CA ILE A 391 6.25 3.01 -5.23
C ILE A 391 5.70 4.05 -6.20
N LEU A 392 5.83 5.33 -5.87
CA LEU A 392 5.54 6.42 -6.80
C LEU A 392 6.63 6.48 -7.87
N ILE A 393 6.22 6.45 -9.14
CA ILE A 393 7.09 6.50 -10.31
C ILE A 393 6.79 7.81 -11.07
N GLY A 394 7.84 8.55 -11.44
CA GLY A 394 7.73 9.73 -12.28
C GLY A 394 8.37 9.51 -13.66
N ALA A 395 7.70 9.91 -14.73
CA ALA A 395 8.26 10.02 -16.07
C ALA A 395 8.27 11.49 -16.50
N SER A 396 9.39 11.97 -17.03
CA SER A 396 9.61 13.40 -17.36
C SER A 396 8.99 13.85 -18.69
N TYR A 397 7.81 13.34 -18.99
CA TYR A 397 6.95 13.73 -20.12
C TYR A 397 5.53 13.23 -19.84
N HIS A 398 4.54 13.76 -20.57
CA HIS A 398 3.16 13.29 -20.45
C HIS A 398 2.95 11.93 -21.12
N ILE A 399 2.26 11.03 -20.44
CA ILE A 399 1.84 9.69 -20.88
C ILE A 399 0.32 9.64 -20.72
N PRO A 400 -0.45 9.12 -21.70
CA PRO A 400 -1.90 9.03 -21.55
C PRO A 400 -2.30 8.40 -20.21
N LEU A 401 -3.11 9.11 -19.42
CA LEU A 401 -3.56 8.60 -18.12
C LEU A 401 -4.54 7.45 -18.30
N GLU A 402 -4.67 6.65 -17.24
CA GLU A 402 -5.44 5.40 -17.26
C GLU A 402 -4.90 4.37 -18.27
N SER A 403 -3.62 4.50 -18.62
CA SER A 403 -2.87 3.52 -19.41
C SER A 403 -1.83 2.80 -18.54
N GLU A 404 -1.30 1.71 -19.09
CA GLU A 404 -0.28 0.88 -18.46
C GLU A 404 0.94 0.79 -19.38
N SER A 405 2.15 0.92 -18.81
CA SER A 405 3.39 0.61 -19.54
C SER A 405 4.47 0.04 -18.63
N ASP A 406 5.42 -0.67 -19.25
CA ASP A 406 6.64 -1.11 -18.60
C ASP A 406 7.67 0.03 -18.64
N ILE A 407 8.47 0.17 -17.58
CA ILE A 407 9.48 1.22 -17.47
C ILE A 407 10.84 0.64 -17.11
N VAL A 408 11.89 1.31 -17.53
CA VAL A 408 13.23 1.16 -16.95
C VAL A 408 13.47 2.23 -15.90
N VAL A 409 14.01 1.83 -14.74
CA VAL A 409 14.37 2.76 -13.66
C VAL A 409 15.61 3.55 -14.08
N THR A 410 15.54 4.88 -14.01
CA THR A 410 16.63 5.78 -14.42
C THR A 410 17.25 6.55 -13.27
N SER A 411 16.49 6.84 -12.21
CA SER A 411 16.99 7.51 -11.01
C SER A 411 16.03 7.35 -9.81
N HIS A 412 16.45 7.87 -8.66
CA HIS A 412 15.74 7.75 -7.39
C HIS A 412 15.56 9.12 -6.74
N GLY A 413 14.39 9.34 -6.17
CA GLY A 413 14.18 10.33 -5.12
C GLY A 413 14.22 9.68 -3.74
N LYS A 414 13.93 10.45 -2.69
CA LYS A 414 13.92 9.93 -1.30
C LYS A 414 12.86 8.85 -1.06
N ARG A 415 11.75 8.88 -1.81
CA ARG A 415 10.58 7.99 -1.65
C ARG A 415 9.86 7.66 -2.96
N SER A 416 10.51 7.93 -4.08
CA SER A 416 9.96 7.76 -5.42
C SER A 416 11.10 7.34 -6.34
N ILE A 417 10.75 6.78 -7.48
CA ILE A 417 11.70 6.48 -8.55
C ILE A 417 11.33 7.26 -9.80
N THR A 418 12.30 7.47 -10.67
CA THR A 418 12.08 7.99 -12.01
C THR A 418 12.25 6.85 -12.99
N GLY A 419 11.40 6.83 -14.01
CA GLY A 419 11.49 5.84 -15.07
C GLY A 419 11.22 6.43 -16.44
N VAL A 420 11.61 5.66 -17.46
CA VAL A 420 11.27 5.91 -18.86
C VAL A 420 10.58 4.67 -19.39
N GLU A 421 9.54 4.85 -20.19
CA GLU A 421 8.80 3.75 -20.81
C GLU A 421 9.71 2.91 -21.70
N LEU A 422 9.47 1.60 -21.68
CA LEU A 422 10.00 0.67 -22.66
C LEU A 422 9.13 0.70 -23.93
N GLY A 423 9.71 0.24 -25.05
CA GLY A 423 9.00 0.15 -26.32
C GLY A 423 8.76 1.51 -26.98
N LEU A 424 9.52 2.54 -26.61
CA LEU A 424 9.54 3.78 -27.37
C LEU A 424 10.11 3.50 -28.76
N ASP A 425 9.62 4.20 -29.78
CA ASP A 425 10.10 4.06 -31.15
C ASP A 425 10.92 5.29 -31.56
N ILE A 426 12.18 5.07 -31.96
CA ILE A 426 13.11 6.14 -32.37
C ILE A 426 12.57 7.01 -33.52
N ASN A 427 11.69 6.45 -34.36
CA ASN A 427 11.08 7.15 -35.48
C ASN A 427 9.83 7.97 -35.09
N THR A 428 9.31 7.85 -33.87
CA THR A 428 8.14 8.61 -33.41
C THR A 428 8.34 9.36 -32.10
N VAL A 429 9.33 8.96 -31.29
CA VAL A 429 9.65 9.53 -29.98
C VAL A 429 9.84 11.05 -30.00
N SER A 430 9.29 11.76 -29.03
CA SER A 430 9.42 13.20 -28.88
C SER A 430 10.79 13.62 -28.36
N GLN A 431 11.11 14.91 -28.47
CA GLN A 431 12.35 15.47 -27.92
C GLN A 431 12.43 15.31 -26.39
N THR A 432 11.31 15.49 -25.68
CA THR A 432 11.22 15.37 -24.21
C THR A 432 11.40 13.93 -23.74
N GLN A 433 10.80 12.96 -24.44
CA GLN A 433 11.05 11.54 -24.20
C GLN A 433 12.52 11.17 -24.38
N LEU A 434 13.17 11.65 -25.45
CA LEU A 434 14.61 11.47 -25.64
C LEU A 434 15.41 12.06 -24.48
N GLN A 435 15.10 13.28 -24.04
CA GLN A 435 15.78 13.94 -22.91
C GLN A 435 15.57 13.24 -21.56
N ALA A 436 14.50 12.44 -21.42
CA ALA A 436 14.27 11.67 -20.20
C ALA A 436 15.24 10.48 -20.05
N ILE A 437 15.90 10.07 -21.14
CA ILE A 437 16.88 8.98 -21.13
C ILE A 437 18.23 9.51 -20.64
N PRO A 438 18.81 8.95 -19.56
CA PRO A 438 20.13 9.34 -19.08
C PRO A 438 21.19 9.25 -20.18
N GLY A 439 21.98 10.32 -20.32
CA GLY A 439 23.00 10.44 -21.38
C GLY A 439 22.54 11.20 -22.63
N ILE A 440 21.24 11.47 -22.80
CA ILE A 440 20.73 12.26 -23.94
C ILE A 440 20.41 13.69 -23.50
N GLY A 441 21.32 14.61 -23.80
CA GLY A 441 21.09 16.04 -23.59
C GLY A 441 20.17 16.68 -24.64
N GLU A 442 19.70 17.89 -24.35
CA GLU A 442 18.81 18.67 -25.24
C GLU A 442 19.33 18.79 -26.68
N LYS A 443 20.64 19.06 -26.85
CA LYS A 443 21.27 19.19 -28.17
C LYS A 443 21.20 17.89 -28.97
N THR A 444 21.47 16.76 -28.32
CA THR A 444 21.41 15.43 -28.96
C THR A 444 19.99 15.09 -29.35
N ALA A 445 19.03 15.26 -28.44
CA ALA A 445 17.61 15.03 -28.70
C ALA A 445 17.09 15.90 -29.86
N TRP A 446 17.41 17.20 -29.86
CA TRP A 446 17.02 18.12 -30.92
C TRP A 446 17.61 17.72 -32.28
N ARG A 447 18.87 17.27 -32.31
CA ARG A 447 19.53 16.80 -33.52
C ARG A 447 18.82 15.58 -34.10
N ILE A 448 18.52 14.57 -33.28
CA ILE A 448 17.80 13.35 -33.70
C ILE A 448 16.45 13.73 -34.32
N VAL A 449 15.63 14.51 -33.61
CA VAL A 449 14.31 14.93 -34.08
C VAL A 449 14.40 15.77 -35.36
N SER A 450 15.37 16.67 -35.46
CA SER A 450 15.59 17.50 -36.64
C SER A 450 16.05 16.68 -37.86
N ASN A 451 16.96 15.74 -37.66
CA ASN A 451 17.44 14.86 -38.73
C ASN A 451 16.32 13.94 -39.21
N ARG A 452 15.54 13.37 -38.29
CA ARG A 452 14.34 12.59 -38.59
C ARG A 452 13.37 13.35 -39.48
N ALA A 453 13.01 14.58 -39.09
CA ALA A 453 12.11 15.43 -39.87
C ALA A 453 12.66 15.76 -41.27
N LYS A 454 13.98 15.96 -41.41
CA LYS A 454 14.63 16.17 -42.72
C LYS A 454 14.55 14.93 -43.61
N ILE A 455 14.73 13.73 -43.06
CA ILE A 455 14.69 12.47 -43.82
C ILE A 455 13.26 12.17 -44.26
N MET A 456 12.28 12.23 -43.34
CA MET A 456 10.87 12.00 -43.65
C MET A 456 10.29 13.02 -44.64
N ARG A 457 10.84 14.25 -44.67
CA ARG A 457 10.45 15.25 -45.69
C ARG A 457 10.88 14.85 -47.09
N LYS A 458 11.98 14.10 -47.23
CA LYS A 458 12.50 13.62 -48.52
C LYS A 458 11.84 12.32 -48.95
N ASN A 459 11.48 11.45 -48.00
CA ASN A 459 10.77 10.20 -48.27
C ASN A 459 9.74 9.95 -47.17
N ARG A 460 8.45 10.18 -47.47
CA ARG A 460 7.37 10.13 -46.47
C ARG A 460 6.98 8.71 -46.06
N ASP A 461 7.28 7.73 -46.90
CA ASP A 461 6.84 6.34 -46.71
C ASP A 461 7.95 5.45 -46.13
N ALA A 462 9.13 6.00 -45.86
CA ALA A 462 10.27 5.29 -45.27
C ALA A 462 10.48 5.67 -43.80
N LEU A 463 11.02 4.73 -43.03
CA LEU A 463 11.58 5.01 -41.72
C LEU A 463 12.75 5.99 -41.86
N ALA A 464 12.92 6.86 -40.88
CA ALA A 464 14.04 7.80 -40.89
C ALA A 464 15.35 7.15 -40.45
N PHE A 465 15.26 6.18 -39.53
CA PHE A 465 16.38 5.43 -39.00
C PHE A 465 16.06 3.93 -39.05
N ASP A 466 16.98 3.14 -39.59
CA ASP A 466 16.88 1.68 -39.64
C ASP A 466 17.41 1.03 -38.35
N SER A 467 18.28 1.72 -37.61
CA SER A 467 18.83 1.31 -36.32
C SER A 467 18.97 2.50 -35.35
N LEU A 468 19.28 2.21 -34.08
CA LEU A 468 19.60 3.26 -33.11
C LEU A 468 20.93 3.93 -33.46
N GLU A 469 21.91 3.15 -33.92
CA GLU A 469 23.21 3.64 -34.35
C GLU A 469 23.08 4.64 -35.51
N ASP A 470 22.11 4.46 -36.41
CA ASP A 470 21.84 5.44 -37.47
C ASP A 470 21.27 6.76 -36.92
N ALA A 471 20.47 6.69 -35.86
CA ALA A 471 19.90 7.87 -35.20
C ALA A 471 20.96 8.63 -34.39
N PHE A 472 21.87 7.91 -33.75
CA PHE A 472 22.94 8.46 -32.92
C PHE A 472 24.25 8.46 -33.70
N GLU A 473 24.63 9.62 -34.28
CA GLU A 473 25.94 9.84 -34.92
C GLU A 473 27.16 9.70 -33.95
N SER A 474 26.94 9.27 -32.72
CA SER A 474 27.88 9.12 -31.61
C SER A 474 27.52 7.88 -30.79
N GLU A 475 28.26 7.59 -29.73
CA GLU A 475 27.94 6.49 -28.81
C GLU A 475 26.48 6.55 -28.32
N VAL A 476 25.76 5.44 -28.49
CA VAL A 476 24.38 5.26 -28.04
C VAL A 476 24.41 5.00 -26.53
N PRO A 477 23.67 5.76 -25.70
CA PRO A 477 23.59 5.48 -24.27
C PRO A 477 23.07 4.06 -24.00
N GLU A 478 23.67 3.35 -23.04
CA GLU A 478 23.33 1.94 -22.74
C GLU A 478 21.83 1.73 -22.51
N LEU A 479 21.19 2.61 -21.72
CA LEU A 479 19.75 2.52 -21.44
C LEU A 479 18.87 2.75 -22.68
N ALA A 480 19.38 3.44 -23.71
CA ALA A 480 18.62 3.63 -24.94
C ALA A 480 18.39 2.28 -25.65
N PHE A 481 19.37 1.38 -25.66
CA PHE A 481 19.17 0.04 -26.22
C PHE A 481 18.05 -0.71 -25.50
N THR A 482 18.03 -0.69 -24.17
CA THR A 482 16.97 -1.33 -23.38
C THR A 482 15.61 -0.71 -23.68
N ILE A 483 15.53 0.61 -23.85
CA ILE A 483 14.26 1.34 -24.05
C ILE A 483 13.67 1.08 -25.44
N PHE A 484 14.48 1.16 -26.49
CA PHE A 484 14.01 1.12 -27.87
C PHE A 484 13.93 -0.30 -28.45
N ASN A 485 14.65 -1.29 -27.88
CA ASN A 485 14.65 -2.68 -28.37
C ASN A 485 13.79 -3.64 -27.51
N ALA A 486 12.99 -3.12 -26.58
CA ALA A 486 12.17 -3.90 -25.64
C ALA A 486 10.93 -4.55 -26.28
#